data_AF-A0A1V3X9A2-F1
#
_entry.id   AF-A0A1V3X9A2-F1
#
_cell.length_a   1.000
_cell.length_b   1.000
_cell.length_c   1.000
_cell.angle_alpha   90.00
_cell.angle_beta   90.00
_cell.angle_gamma   90.00
#
_symmetry.space_group_name_H-M   'P 1'
#
loop_
_entity.id
_entity.type
_entity.pdbx_description
1 polymer ?
#
loop_
_entity_poly.entity_id
_entity_poly.type
_entity_poly.pdbx_seq_one_letter_code
_entity_poly.pdbx_strand_id
1 'polypeptide(L)'
;MAENATHNLHNLLTLRGALVRDPRAWSGYLTEAIETFADRADVVFASHHWPTWGHDNIVEYLSQQRDMYSYLHDQTLRLLNQGYTGVEIAEMFQMPPALDRAWHTHGYYGSVSHNVKAIYQRYMGWFDGNPGRLWPYPPEAIAPRYVEAMGGIDRVVELADKAIADGDFRWAATLLDHAVFTDSNHAAARQRYADTLEQLAYGAENATWRNFFLSGRRSCGMATSARRGRRRRRRSSTS
;
A
#
# COMPACT_ATOMS: atom_id res chain seq x y z
N MET A 1 21.26 -15.02 0.03
CA MET A 1 20.40 -14.22 0.93
C MET A 1 18.91 -14.55 0.84
N ALA A 2 18.53 -15.81 0.56
CA ALA A 2 17.12 -16.25 0.50
C ALA A 2 16.22 -15.23 -0.22
N GLU A 3 15.26 -14.63 0.48
CA GLU A 3 14.44 -13.50 0.02
C GLU A 3 14.58 -12.28 0.96
N ASN A 4 15.63 -12.26 1.80
CA ASN A 4 15.87 -11.23 2.81
C ASN A 4 16.62 -10.01 2.26
N ALA A 5 17.40 -10.20 1.19
CA ALA A 5 18.05 -9.11 0.46
C ALA A 5 17.92 -9.37 -1.04
N THR A 6 17.03 -8.62 -1.69
CA THR A 6 16.79 -8.63 -3.13
C THR A 6 16.97 -7.23 -3.70
N HIS A 7 17.06 -7.08 -5.02
CA HIS A 7 17.20 -5.77 -5.68
C HIS A 7 15.90 -4.93 -5.70
N ASN A 8 15.22 -4.81 -4.56
CA ASN A 8 14.08 -3.93 -4.28
C ASN A 8 13.83 -3.81 -2.76
N LEU A 9 13.03 -2.82 -2.36
CA LEU A 9 12.34 -2.85 -1.07
C LEU A 9 11.25 -3.92 -1.09
N HIS A 10 11.31 -4.86 -0.14
CA HIS A 10 10.32 -5.94 -0.02
C HIS A 10 9.11 -5.51 0.81
N ASN A 11 8.06 -6.34 0.78
CA ASN A 11 6.85 -6.13 1.56
C ASN A 11 7.08 -6.47 3.04
N LEU A 12 6.77 -5.53 3.94
CA LEU A 12 6.51 -5.85 5.36
C LEU A 12 5.08 -6.34 5.54
N LEU A 13 4.15 -5.82 4.74
CA LEU A 13 2.81 -6.34 4.56
C LEU A 13 2.48 -6.38 3.08
N THR A 14 2.15 -7.56 2.58
CA THR A 14 1.70 -7.70 1.19
C THR A 14 0.24 -7.28 1.06
N LEU A 15 -0.08 -6.53 0.01
CA LEU A 15 -1.45 -6.03 -0.26
C LEU A 15 -2.48 -7.13 -0.51
N ARG A 16 -2.05 -8.37 -0.79
CA ARG A 16 -2.96 -9.52 -0.89
C ARG A 16 -3.53 -9.99 0.47
N GLY A 17 -3.02 -9.45 1.58
CA GLY A 17 -3.37 -9.84 2.94
C GLY A 17 -2.42 -10.87 3.54
N ALA A 18 -1.83 -10.53 4.68
CA ALA A 18 -0.97 -11.39 5.49
C ALA A 18 -0.80 -10.78 6.90
N LEU A 19 -0.06 -11.47 7.77
CA LEU A 19 0.46 -10.85 8.99
C LEU A 19 1.60 -9.89 8.63
N VAL A 20 1.71 -8.79 9.40
CA VAL A 20 2.82 -7.85 9.26
C VAL A 20 4.12 -8.50 9.73
N ARG A 21 5.14 -8.48 8.87
CA ARG A 21 6.49 -8.96 9.15
C ARG A 21 7.23 -7.99 10.07
N ASP A 22 8.25 -8.49 10.76
CA ASP A 22 9.04 -7.69 11.70
C ASP A 22 10.28 -7.09 11.01
N PRO A 23 10.29 -5.77 10.68
CA PRO A 23 11.46 -5.15 10.06
C PRO A 23 12.67 -5.05 10.99
N ARG A 24 12.47 -4.99 12.32
CA ARG A 24 13.57 -4.93 13.27
C ARG A 24 14.31 -6.27 13.31
N ALA A 25 13.57 -7.37 13.37
CA ALA A 25 14.17 -8.70 13.27
C ALA A 25 14.83 -8.93 11.91
N TRP A 26 14.18 -8.49 10.83
CA TRP A 26 14.73 -8.59 9.47
C TRP A 26 16.08 -7.88 9.37
N SER A 27 16.16 -6.63 9.82
CA SER A 27 17.41 -5.89 9.87
C SER A 27 18.49 -6.61 10.70
N GLY A 28 18.11 -7.13 11.88
CA GLY A 28 19.03 -7.93 12.73
C GLY A 28 19.64 -9.12 11.99
N TYR A 29 18.85 -9.87 11.22
CA TYR A 29 19.37 -10.99 10.42
C TYR A 29 20.28 -10.56 9.27
N LEU A 30 20.10 -9.35 8.73
CA LEU A 30 21.02 -8.80 7.73
C LEU A 30 22.36 -8.40 8.37
N THR A 31 22.33 -7.84 9.58
CA THR A 31 23.55 -7.61 10.38
C THR A 31 24.31 -8.91 10.63
N GLU A 32 23.63 -9.94 11.13
CA GLU A 32 24.25 -11.24 11.41
C GLU A 32 24.85 -11.87 10.14
N ALA A 33 24.17 -11.73 9.00
CA ALA A 33 24.68 -12.23 7.72
C ALA A 33 25.95 -11.50 7.26
N ILE A 34 26.03 -10.18 7.45
CA ILE A 34 27.24 -9.41 7.15
C ILE A 34 28.39 -9.89 8.04
N GLU A 35 28.19 -9.91 9.36
CA GLU A 35 29.22 -10.27 10.35
C GLU A 35 29.72 -11.71 10.19
N THR A 36 28.85 -12.64 9.77
CA THR A 36 29.19 -14.07 9.70
C THR A 36 29.81 -14.48 8.36
N PHE A 37 29.48 -13.77 7.27
CA PHE A 37 29.78 -14.25 5.92
C PHE A 37 30.50 -13.26 5.02
N ALA A 38 30.41 -11.94 5.24
CA ALA A 38 30.90 -10.96 4.26
C ALA A 38 32.40 -11.10 3.98
N ASP A 39 33.23 -11.26 5.02
CA ASP A 39 34.70 -11.36 4.91
C ASP A 39 35.21 -12.56 4.11
N ARG A 40 34.35 -13.54 3.81
CA ARG A 40 34.69 -14.77 3.10
C ARG A 40 33.81 -15.02 1.86
N ALA A 41 33.02 -14.03 1.45
CA ALA A 41 32.11 -14.14 0.33
C ALA A 41 32.60 -13.31 -0.86
N ASP A 42 32.79 -13.96 -2.00
CA ASP A 42 33.11 -13.28 -3.27
C ASP A 42 31.85 -12.88 -4.06
N VAL A 43 30.72 -13.50 -3.77
CA VAL A 43 29.43 -13.27 -4.44
C VAL A 43 28.26 -13.50 -3.48
N VAL A 44 27.24 -12.66 -3.60
CA VAL A 44 25.95 -12.83 -2.93
C VAL A 44 24.83 -12.94 -3.98
N PHE A 45 23.93 -13.90 -3.81
CA PHE A 45 22.76 -14.09 -4.66
C PHE A 45 21.53 -14.42 -3.81
N ALA A 46 20.35 -14.27 -4.41
CA ALA A 46 19.06 -14.50 -3.76
C ALA A 46 18.15 -15.34 -4.66
N SER A 47 16.98 -15.70 -4.13
CA SER A 47 15.94 -16.41 -4.88
C SER A 47 15.37 -15.60 -6.06
N HIS A 48 15.58 -14.29 -6.06
CA HIS A 48 15.10 -13.35 -7.07
C HIS A 48 16.18 -12.35 -7.46
N HIS A 49 16.07 -11.80 -8.66
CA HIS A 49 16.98 -10.83 -9.28
C HIS A 49 18.40 -11.39 -9.54
N TRP A 50 19.36 -10.51 -9.78
CA TRP A 50 20.74 -10.85 -10.16
C TRP A 50 21.68 -10.87 -8.94
N PRO A 51 22.90 -11.44 -9.06
CA PRO A 51 23.89 -11.47 -7.98
C PRO A 51 24.62 -10.12 -7.82
N THR A 52 25.33 -9.95 -6.69
CA THR A 52 26.31 -8.88 -6.44
C THR A 52 27.68 -9.51 -6.13
N TRP A 53 28.74 -9.01 -6.77
CA TRP A 53 30.10 -9.57 -6.69
C TRP A 53 31.07 -8.58 -6.07
N GLY A 54 32.10 -9.13 -5.42
CA GLY A 54 33.17 -8.38 -4.78
C GLY A 54 32.80 -7.98 -3.37
N HIS A 55 33.75 -8.17 -2.45
CA HIS A 55 33.58 -7.97 -1.02
C HIS A 55 32.92 -6.61 -0.68
N ASP A 56 33.49 -5.51 -1.15
CA ASP A 56 33.03 -4.16 -0.78
C ASP A 56 31.60 -3.88 -1.27
N ASN A 57 31.26 -4.33 -2.48
CA ASN A 57 29.91 -4.21 -3.03
C ASN A 57 28.90 -5.05 -2.23
N ILE A 58 29.30 -6.24 -1.77
CA ILE A 58 28.46 -7.11 -0.95
C ILE A 58 28.18 -6.44 0.40
N VAL A 59 29.22 -5.91 1.05
CA VAL A 59 29.09 -5.21 2.34
C VAL A 59 28.19 -3.98 2.18
N GLU A 60 28.41 -3.17 1.15
CA GLU A 60 27.58 -1.99 0.88
C GLU A 60 26.11 -2.37 0.63
N TYR A 61 25.86 -3.31 -0.29
CA TYR A 61 24.52 -3.77 -0.64
C TYR A 61 23.75 -4.28 0.58
N LEU A 62 24.36 -5.17 1.38
CA LEU A 62 23.70 -5.73 2.55
C LEU A 62 23.53 -4.70 3.67
N SER A 63 24.49 -3.78 3.85
CA SER A 63 24.38 -2.71 4.84
C SER A 63 23.25 -1.75 4.50
N GLN A 64 23.12 -1.36 3.23
CA GLN A 64 22.03 -0.50 2.78
C GLN A 64 20.66 -1.20 2.89
N GLN A 65 20.57 -2.51 2.62
CA GLN A 65 19.36 -3.31 2.87
C GLN A 65 18.99 -3.33 4.36
N ARG A 66 19.97 -3.61 5.24
CA ARG A 66 19.80 -3.58 6.70
C ARG A 66 19.28 -2.20 7.15
N ASP A 67 19.97 -1.15 6.75
CA ASP A 67 19.69 0.22 7.17
C ASP A 67 18.34 0.70 6.68
N MET A 68 17.90 0.28 5.48
CA MET A 68 16.56 0.54 4.98
C MET A 68 15.48 -0.02 5.92
N TYR A 69 15.56 -1.30 6.32
CA TYR A 69 14.56 -1.88 7.22
C TYR A 69 14.62 -1.29 8.65
N SER A 70 15.82 -1.05 9.18
CA SER A 70 16.00 -0.35 10.46
C SER A 70 15.40 1.05 10.41
N TYR A 71 15.68 1.82 9.36
CA TYR A 71 15.23 3.19 9.23
C TYR A 71 13.71 3.28 9.11
N LEU A 72 13.10 2.43 8.26
CA LEU A 72 11.65 2.31 8.15
C LEU A 72 11.02 2.04 9.51
N HIS A 73 11.58 1.10 10.28
CA HIS A 73 11.11 0.76 11.61
C HIS A 73 11.25 1.93 12.61
N ASP A 74 12.48 2.39 12.83
CA ASP A 74 12.81 3.32 13.92
C ASP A 74 12.18 4.70 13.69
N GLN A 75 12.17 5.19 12.45
CA GLN A 75 11.55 6.48 12.15
C GLN A 75 10.02 6.42 12.18
N THR A 76 9.42 5.27 11.82
CA THR A 76 7.98 5.09 12.00
C THR A 76 7.63 5.12 13.49
N LEU A 77 8.39 4.41 14.34
CA LEU A 77 8.16 4.45 15.79
C LEU A 77 8.42 5.83 16.40
N ARG A 78 9.44 6.55 15.92
CA ARG A 78 9.71 7.92 16.37
C ARG A 78 8.51 8.84 16.07
N LEU A 79 7.97 8.80 14.85
CA LEU A 79 6.83 9.63 14.46
C LEU A 79 5.52 9.17 15.13
N LEU A 80 5.32 7.85 15.29
CA LEU A 80 4.23 7.31 16.09
C LEU A 80 4.24 7.87 17.52
N ASN A 81 5.41 7.87 18.18
CA ASN A 81 5.56 8.42 19.53
C ASN A 81 5.35 9.94 19.61
N GLN A 82 5.35 10.64 18.48
CA GLN A 82 4.98 12.06 18.38
C GLN A 82 3.48 12.27 18.16
N GLY A 83 2.69 11.18 18.09
CA GLY A 83 1.23 11.22 17.95
C GLY A 83 0.73 11.09 16.52
N TYR A 84 1.61 10.89 15.52
CA TYR A 84 1.19 10.72 14.14
C TYR A 84 0.61 9.33 13.87
N THR A 85 -0.42 9.27 13.04
CA THR A 85 -1.05 8.04 12.55
C THR A 85 -0.27 7.44 11.39
N GLY A 86 -0.42 6.14 11.12
CA GLY A 86 0.31 5.48 10.03
C GLY A 86 0.10 6.10 8.64
N VAL A 87 -1.06 6.69 8.38
CA VAL A 87 -1.33 7.41 7.12
C VAL A 87 -0.56 8.72 7.06
N GLU A 88 -0.53 9.50 8.14
CA GLU A 88 0.23 10.76 8.22
C GLU A 88 1.73 10.50 8.12
N ILE A 89 2.23 9.50 8.87
CA ILE A 89 3.65 9.12 8.83
C ILE A 89 4.06 8.81 7.39
N ALA A 90 3.25 8.05 6.64
CA ALA A 90 3.57 7.67 5.27
C ALA A 90 3.65 8.84 4.28
N GLU A 91 2.99 9.98 4.54
CA GLU A 91 3.08 11.18 3.71
C GLU A 91 4.27 12.08 4.10
N MET A 92 4.72 12.01 5.35
CA MET A 92 5.86 12.78 5.85
C MET A 92 7.20 12.04 5.73
N PHE A 93 7.17 10.74 5.47
CA PHE A 93 8.34 9.89 5.54
C PHE A 93 9.33 10.22 4.42
N GLN A 94 10.57 10.55 4.79
CA GLN A 94 11.65 10.84 3.84
C GLN A 94 12.74 9.80 3.98
N MET A 95 13.14 9.19 2.86
CA MET A 95 14.28 8.28 2.86
C MET A 95 15.59 9.07 2.93
N PRO A 96 16.62 8.57 3.65
CA PRO A 96 17.93 9.19 3.66
C PRO A 96 18.51 9.21 2.24
N PRO A 97 19.21 10.28 1.81
CA PRO A 97 19.71 10.40 0.44
C PRO A 97 20.60 9.25 -0.03
N ALA A 98 21.33 8.60 0.89
CA ALA A 98 22.15 7.44 0.55
C ALA A 98 21.30 6.22 0.16
N LEU A 99 20.21 5.97 0.90
CA LEU A 99 19.28 4.88 0.60
C LEU A 99 18.44 5.21 -0.63
N ASP A 100 17.97 6.45 -0.75
CA ASP A 100 17.15 6.92 -1.88
C ASP A 100 17.88 6.85 -3.23
N ARG A 101 19.22 6.98 -3.25
CA ARG A 101 20.02 6.79 -4.48
C ARG A 101 20.31 5.34 -4.81
N ALA A 102 20.16 4.43 -3.86
CA ALA A 102 20.49 3.02 -4.02
C ALA A 102 19.31 2.29 -4.66
N TRP A 103 19.35 2.05 -5.98
CA TRP A 103 18.27 1.43 -6.76
C TRP A 103 17.61 0.20 -6.12
N HIS A 104 18.37 -0.63 -5.40
CA HIS A 104 17.84 -1.84 -4.76
C HIS A 104 17.01 -1.58 -3.49
N THR A 105 16.90 -0.34 -3.03
CA THR A 105 16.01 0.07 -1.92
C THR A 105 14.69 0.65 -2.42
N HIS A 106 14.52 0.78 -3.74
CA HIS A 106 13.32 1.38 -4.33
C HIS A 106 12.11 0.48 -4.21
N GLY A 107 10.95 1.12 -4.20
CA GLY A 107 9.66 0.51 -3.90
C GLY A 107 9.05 -0.31 -5.04
N TYR A 108 9.79 -1.17 -5.73
CA TYR A 108 9.25 -1.95 -6.87
C TYR A 108 8.25 -3.03 -6.45
N TYR A 109 8.41 -3.63 -5.27
CA TYR A 109 7.54 -4.70 -4.77
C TYR A 109 6.82 -4.31 -3.47
N GLY A 110 7.57 -4.01 -2.42
CA GLY A 110 7.11 -3.21 -1.28
C GLY A 110 7.16 -1.72 -1.61
N SER A 111 6.61 -0.87 -0.75
CA SER A 111 6.74 0.59 -0.87
C SER A 111 6.97 1.17 0.50
N VAL A 112 7.65 2.31 0.58
CA VAL A 112 7.81 3.07 1.84
C VAL A 112 6.42 3.34 2.44
N SER A 113 5.48 3.83 1.63
CA SER A 113 4.14 4.22 2.09
C SER A 113 3.39 3.09 2.78
N HIS A 114 3.22 1.92 2.13
CA HIS A 114 2.47 0.83 2.75
C HIS A 114 3.27 0.05 3.79
N ASN A 115 4.61 0.04 3.72
CA ASN A 115 5.42 -0.58 4.77
C ASN A 115 5.41 0.24 6.07
N VAL A 116 5.44 1.57 6.00
CA VAL A 116 5.27 2.46 7.16
C VAL A 116 3.90 2.24 7.81
N LYS A 117 2.83 2.21 7.00
CA LYS A 117 1.48 1.88 7.48
C LYS A 117 1.42 0.50 8.14
N ALA A 118 2.13 -0.49 7.57
CA ALA A 118 2.22 -1.82 8.14
C ALA A 118 2.94 -1.83 9.50
N ILE A 119 4.05 -1.10 9.62
CA ILE A 119 4.77 -0.96 10.89
C ILE A 119 3.86 -0.33 11.93
N TYR A 120 3.18 0.78 11.60
CA TYR A 120 2.17 1.36 12.49
C TYR A 120 1.13 0.32 12.92
N GLN A 121 0.56 -0.43 11.97
CA GLN A 121 -0.42 -1.48 12.25
C GLN A 121 0.14 -2.58 13.18
N ARG A 122 1.43 -2.93 13.07
CA ARG A 122 2.07 -3.93 13.94
C ARG A 122 2.07 -3.49 15.41
N TYR A 123 2.24 -2.20 15.69
CA TYR A 123 2.33 -1.67 17.05
C TYR A 123 1.01 -1.17 17.61
N MET A 124 0.20 -0.50 16.79
CA MET A 124 -1.05 0.16 17.21
C MET A 124 -2.31 -0.63 16.87
N GLY A 125 -2.22 -1.59 15.95
CA GLY A 125 -3.39 -2.27 15.39
C GLY A 125 -4.10 -1.42 14.33
N TRP A 126 -5.42 -1.61 14.21
CA TRP A 126 -6.24 -0.98 13.16
C TRP A 126 -6.78 0.40 13.54
N PHE A 127 -6.87 0.70 14.83
CA PHE A 127 -7.51 1.92 15.33
C PHE A 127 -6.50 3.07 15.39
N ASP A 128 -6.88 4.22 14.82
CA ASP A 128 -6.00 5.39 14.69
C ASP A 128 -6.06 6.35 15.90
N GLY A 129 -6.89 6.03 16.91
CA GLY A 129 -7.09 6.85 18.10
C GLY A 129 -8.27 7.82 18.02
N ASN A 130 -8.85 8.07 16.83
CA ASN A 130 -9.96 8.99 16.69
C ASN A 130 -11.31 8.30 16.98
N PRO A 131 -12.05 8.68 18.04
CA PRO A 131 -13.29 8.01 18.42
C PRO A 131 -14.38 8.05 17.35
N GLY A 132 -14.39 9.07 16.47
CA GLY A 132 -15.33 9.17 15.36
C GLY A 132 -15.11 8.09 14.27
N ARG A 133 -13.94 7.44 14.27
CA ARG A 133 -13.57 6.36 13.34
C ARG A 133 -13.56 4.98 14.01
N LEU A 134 -13.95 4.89 15.28
CA LEU A 134 -13.98 3.62 16.01
C LEU A 134 -15.07 2.68 15.50
N TRP A 135 -16.23 3.22 15.12
CA TRP A 135 -17.35 2.43 14.62
C TRP A 135 -17.93 3.05 13.34
N PRO A 136 -17.17 3.00 12.22
CA PRO A 136 -17.60 3.60 10.98
C PRO A 136 -18.72 2.79 10.33
N TYR A 137 -19.61 3.47 9.61
CA TYR A 137 -20.53 2.82 8.69
C TYR A 137 -19.74 2.05 7.60
N PRO A 138 -20.26 0.91 7.11
CA PRO A 138 -19.68 0.25 5.95
C PRO A 138 -19.81 1.15 4.70
N PRO A 139 -18.97 0.96 3.67
CA PRO A 139 -18.97 1.78 2.44
C PRO A 139 -20.34 1.95 1.78
N GLU A 140 -21.09 0.84 1.63
CA GLU A 140 -22.45 0.83 1.04
C GLU A 140 -23.45 1.71 1.82
N ALA A 141 -23.22 1.96 3.10
CA ALA A 141 -24.08 2.82 3.92
C ALA A 141 -23.56 4.26 3.99
N ILE A 142 -22.25 4.48 4.12
CA ILE A 142 -21.70 5.83 4.29
C ILE A 142 -21.68 6.63 2.99
N ALA A 143 -21.48 5.97 1.85
CA ALA A 143 -21.32 6.62 0.56
C ALA A 143 -22.55 7.43 0.13
N PRO A 144 -23.80 6.92 0.17
CA PRO A 144 -24.98 7.71 -0.18
C PRO A 144 -25.14 8.98 0.67
N ARG A 145 -24.78 8.92 1.97
CA ARG A 145 -24.85 10.06 2.89
C ARG A 145 -23.86 11.16 2.52
N TYR A 146 -22.64 10.78 2.13
CA TYR A 146 -21.65 11.72 1.63
C TYR A 146 -22.08 12.34 0.31
N VAL A 147 -22.60 11.53 -0.63
CA VAL A 147 -23.10 12.03 -1.91
C VAL A 147 -24.27 12.99 -1.73
N GLU A 148 -25.23 12.68 -0.87
CA GLU A 148 -26.35 13.57 -0.52
C GLU A 148 -25.83 14.89 0.09
N ALA A 149 -24.91 14.81 1.05
CA ALA A 149 -24.32 16.00 1.69
C ALA A 149 -23.53 16.88 0.72
N MET A 150 -22.98 16.31 -0.36
CA MET A 150 -22.27 17.04 -1.42
C MET A 150 -23.18 17.58 -2.53
N GLY A 151 -24.50 17.36 -2.45
CA GLY A 151 -25.47 17.87 -3.42
C GLY A 151 -25.84 16.91 -4.55
N GLY A 152 -25.62 15.60 -4.35
CA GLY A 152 -26.01 14.56 -5.30
C GLY A 152 -24.87 14.01 -6.15
N ILE A 153 -25.12 12.89 -6.83
CA ILE A 153 -24.08 12.12 -7.53
C ILE A 153 -23.47 12.88 -8.71
N ASP A 154 -24.28 13.62 -9.48
CA ASP A 154 -23.79 14.44 -10.60
C ASP A 154 -22.82 15.51 -10.11
N ARG A 155 -23.16 16.15 -8.98
CA ARG A 155 -22.29 17.16 -8.36
C ARG A 155 -20.95 16.57 -7.91
N VAL A 156 -20.97 15.35 -7.36
CA VAL A 156 -19.74 14.64 -6.98
C VAL A 156 -18.87 14.33 -8.20
N VAL A 157 -19.48 13.94 -9.32
CA VAL A 157 -18.75 13.71 -10.58
C VAL A 157 -18.12 15.01 -11.10
N GLU A 158 -18.84 16.13 -11.08
CA GLU A 158 -18.27 17.44 -11.44
C GLU A 158 -17.07 17.83 -10.56
N LEU A 159 -17.17 17.60 -9.25
CA LEU A 159 -16.07 17.86 -8.31
C LEU A 159 -14.86 16.95 -8.60
N ALA A 160 -15.11 15.69 -8.97
CA ALA A 160 -14.07 14.77 -9.36
C ALA A 160 -13.41 15.19 -10.69
N ASP A 161 -14.18 15.64 -11.67
CA ASP A 161 -13.65 16.16 -12.95
C ASP A 161 -12.75 17.38 -12.73
N LYS A 162 -13.11 18.26 -11.81
CA LYS A 162 -12.24 19.36 -11.40
C LYS A 162 -10.95 18.84 -10.76
N ALA A 163 -11.03 17.91 -9.81
CA ALA A 163 -9.86 17.32 -9.17
C ALA A 163 -8.92 16.63 -10.19
N ILE A 164 -9.48 15.93 -11.18
CA ILE A 164 -8.74 15.33 -12.30
C ILE A 164 -8.03 16.42 -13.12
N ALA A 165 -8.71 17.51 -13.47
CA ALA A 165 -8.13 18.61 -14.22
C ALA A 165 -6.98 19.30 -13.46
N ASP A 166 -7.08 19.36 -12.13
CA ASP A 166 -6.06 19.91 -11.24
C ASP A 166 -4.92 18.90 -10.94
N GLY A 167 -5.02 17.67 -11.44
CA GLY A 167 -4.02 16.60 -11.23
C GLY A 167 -4.12 15.88 -9.87
N ASP A 168 -5.14 16.16 -9.07
CA ASP A 168 -5.37 15.51 -7.77
C ASP A 168 -6.18 14.20 -7.93
N PHE A 169 -5.53 13.21 -8.53
CA PHE A 169 -6.14 11.91 -8.79
C PHE A 169 -6.48 11.13 -7.51
N ARG A 170 -5.78 11.38 -6.40
CA ARG A 170 -6.07 10.73 -5.11
C ARG A 170 -7.39 11.23 -4.53
N TRP A 171 -7.63 12.53 -4.62
CA TRP A 171 -8.90 13.12 -4.22
C TRP A 171 -10.04 12.72 -5.15
N ALA A 172 -9.82 12.77 -6.47
CA ALA A 172 -10.80 12.29 -7.45
C ALA A 172 -11.22 10.84 -7.17
N ALA A 173 -10.26 9.96 -6.88
CA ALA A 173 -10.54 8.56 -6.54
C ALA A 173 -11.40 8.42 -5.27
N THR A 174 -11.21 9.30 -4.27
CA THR A 174 -12.00 9.31 -3.04
C THR A 174 -13.46 9.71 -3.30
N LEU A 175 -13.66 10.78 -4.09
CA LEU A 175 -14.99 11.23 -4.49
C LEU A 175 -15.73 10.16 -5.30
N LEU A 176 -15.04 9.58 -6.28
CA LEU A 176 -15.62 8.63 -7.21
C LEU A 176 -15.89 7.26 -6.57
N ASP A 177 -15.13 6.86 -5.56
CA ASP A 177 -15.45 5.68 -4.74
C ASP A 177 -16.82 5.85 -4.07
N HIS A 178 -17.08 6.99 -3.41
CA HIS A 178 -18.40 7.28 -2.84
C HIS A 178 -19.51 7.34 -3.90
N ALA A 179 -19.25 7.90 -5.08
CA ALA A 179 -20.23 7.91 -6.17
C ALA A 179 -20.59 6.48 -6.63
N VAL A 180 -19.59 5.62 -6.84
CA VAL A 180 -19.78 4.24 -7.31
C VAL A 180 -20.44 3.36 -6.25
N PHE A 181 -20.15 3.54 -4.96
CA PHE A 181 -20.85 2.84 -3.88
C PHE A 181 -22.28 3.33 -3.67
N THR A 182 -22.61 4.55 -4.11
CA THR A 182 -23.97 5.10 -4.05
C THR A 182 -24.83 4.57 -5.20
N ASP A 183 -24.31 4.61 -6.43
CA ASP A 183 -24.93 3.99 -7.59
C ASP A 183 -23.89 3.35 -8.49
N SER A 184 -23.80 2.02 -8.39
CA SER A 184 -22.87 1.21 -9.19
C SER A 184 -23.21 1.17 -10.68
N ASN A 185 -24.36 1.71 -11.12
CA ASN A 185 -24.75 1.77 -12.52
C ASN A 185 -24.52 3.16 -13.14
N HIS A 186 -24.11 4.16 -12.34
CA HIS A 186 -23.87 5.51 -12.83
C HIS A 186 -22.68 5.55 -13.80
N ALA A 187 -22.98 5.64 -15.09
CA ALA A 187 -21.99 5.46 -16.16
C ALA A 187 -20.82 6.47 -16.07
N ALA A 188 -21.11 7.75 -15.84
CA ALA A 188 -20.07 8.78 -15.74
C ALA A 188 -19.12 8.53 -14.57
N ALA A 189 -19.65 8.33 -13.35
CA ALA A 189 -18.85 8.00 -12.16
C ALA A 189 -17.94 6.79 -12.39
N ARG A 190 -18.46 5.69 -12.97
CA ARG A 190 -17.66 4.51 -13.29
C ARG A 190 -16.53 4.80 -14.28
N GLN A 191 -16.83 5.53 -15.35
CA GLN A 191 -15.84 5.87 -16.37
C GLN A 191 -14.74 6.76 -15.77
N ARG A 192 -15.13 7.83 -15.06
CA ARG A 192 -14.17 8.72 -14.40
C ARG A 192 -13.33 7.99 -13.36
N TYR A 193 -13.92 7.03 -12.63
CA TYR A 193 -13.17 6.26 -11.66
C TYR A 193 -12.14 5.35 -12.33
N ALA A 194 -12.55 4.68 -13.42
CA ALA A 194 -11.65 3.86 -14.23
C ALA A 194 -10.45 4.68 -14.75
N ASP A 195 -10.71 5.86 -15.31
CA ASP A 195 -9.66 6.74 -15.85
C ASP A 195 -8.74 7.27 -14.75
N THR A 196 -9.30 7.62 -13.59
CA THR A 196 -8.53 8.07 -12.43
C THR A 196 -7.60 6.98 -11.91
N LEU A 197 -8.09 5.74 -11.77
CA LEU A 197 -7.28 4.60 -11.37
C LEU A 197 -6.18 4.31 -12.40
N GLU A 198 -6.43 4.51 -13.69
CA GLU A 198 -5.40 4.39 -14.72
C GLU A 198 -4.26 5.41 -14.52
N GLN A 199 -4.60 6.68 -14.28
CA GLN A 199 -3.59 7.72 -14.04
C GLN A 199 -2.76 7.42 -12.79
N LEU A 200 -3.39 6.97 -11.71
CA LEU A 200 -2.68 6.52 -10.51
C LEU A 200 -1.74 5.34 -10.79
N ALA A 201 -2.14 4.42 -11.69
CA ALA A 201 -1.28 3.30 -12.09
C ALA A 201 -0.07 3.75 -12.92
N TYR A 202 -0.22 4.78 -13.75
CA TYR A 202 0.88 5.34 -14.53
C TYR A 202 1.90 6.09 -13.67
N GLY A 203 1.44 6.74 -12.59
CA GLY A 203 2.32 7.39 -11.61
C GLY A 203 2.99 6.43 -10.61
N ALA A 204 2.65 5.14 -10.61
CA ALA A 204 3.16 4.19 -9.62
C ALA A 204 4.48 3.53 -10.05
N GLU A 205 5.56 3.78 -9.30
CA GLU A 205 6.81 3.01 -9.39
C GLU A 205 6.61 1.55 -8.92
N ASN A 206 5.76 1.36 -7.91
CA ASN A 206 5.47 0.05 -7.34
C ASN A 206 4.62 -0.81 -8.29
N ALA A 207 5.16 -1.95 -8.72
CA ALA A 207 4.49 -2.84 -9.67
C ALA A 207 3.20 -3.45 -9.09
N THR A 208 3.18 -3.73 -7.79
CA THR A 208 1.99 -4.25 -7.12
C THR A 208 0.87 -3.22 -7.13
N TRP A 209 1.15 -1.95 -6.78
CA TRP A 209 0.19 -0.86 -6.79
C TRP A 209 -0.37 -0.62 -8.19
N ARG A 210 0.51 -0.54 -9.20
CA ARG A 210 0.11 -0.45 -10.61
C ARG A 210 -0.91 -1.53 -10.98
N ASN A 211 -0.63 -2.77 -10.61
CA ASN A 211 -1.51 -3.90 -10.91
C ASN A 211 -2.86 -3.82 -10.17
N PHE A 212 -2.87 -3.37 -8.91
CA PHE A 212 -4.11 -3.14 -8.15
C PHE A 212 -4.97 -2.07 -8.82
N PHE A 213 -4.37 -0.93 -9.18
CA PHE A 213 -5.08 0.15 -9.85
C PHE A 213 -5.64 -0.26 -11.22
N LEU A 214 -4.84 -0.92 -12.07
CA LEU A 214 -5.31 -1.39 -13.39
C LEU A 214 -6.37 -2.49 -13.28
N SER A 215 -6.29 -3.35 -12.26
CA SER A 215 -7.32 -4.35 -12.00
C SER A 215 -8.62 -3.72 -11.51
N GLY A 216 -8.54 -2.72 -10.63
CA GLY A 216 -9.67 -1.90 -10.19
C GLY A 216 -10.35 -1.21 -11.37
N ARG A 217 -9.57 -0.56 -12.24
CA ARG A 217 -10.05 0.01 -13.51
C ARG A 217 -10.82 -1.00 -14.35
N ARG A 218 -10.27 -2.20 -14.56
CA ARG A 218 -10.92 -3.24 -15.35
C ARG A 218 -12.27 -3.66 -14.75
N SER A 219 -12.35 -3.75 -13.42
CA SER A 219 -13.61 -4.05 -12.72
C SER A 219 -14.65 -2.94 -12.86
N CYS A 220 -14.24 -1.69 -13.02
CA CYS A 220 -15.14 -0.58 -13.32
C CYS A 220 -15.74 -0.67 -14.73
N GLY A 221 -15.04 -1.24 -15.71
CA GLY A 221 -15.54 -1.42 -17.08
C GLY A 221 -16.47 -2.63 -17.26
N MET A 222 -16.26 -3.68 -16.47
CA MET A 222 -17.17 -4.83 -16.43
C MET A 222 -18.39 -4.46 -15.58
N ALA A 223 -19.58 -4.40 -16.18
CA ALA A 223 -20.82 -4.37 -15.37
C ALA A 223 -20.75 -5.57 -14.42
N THR A 224 -20.54 -5.31 -13.13
CA THR A 224 -20.46 -6.36 -12.13
C THR A 224 -21.84 -7.00 -12.07
N SER A 225 -22.00 -8.14 -12.75
CA SER A 225 -23.17 -8.99 -12.54
C SER A 225 -23.23 -9.23 -11.04
N ALA A 226 -24.28 -8.71 -10.41
CA ALA A 226 -24.47 -8.73 -8.98
C ALA A 226 -23.96 -10.03 -8.35
N ARG A 227 -23.10 -9.88 -7.33
CA ARG A 227 -22.65 -10.91 -6.38
C ARG A 227 -23.57 -12.14 -6.39
N ARG A 228 -23.10 -13.24 -7.01
CA ARG A 228 -23.55 -14.61 -6.71
C ARG A 228 -23.28 -14.87 -5.22
N GLY A 229 -24.28 -14.59 -4.38
CA GLY A 229 -24.14 -14.69 -2.92
C GLY A 229 -25.44 -14.79 -2.13
N ARG A 230 -26.62 -14.86 -2.77
CA ARG A 230 -27.82 -15.44 -2.12
C ARG A 230 -27.74 -16.97 -2.22
N ARG A 231 -26.92 -17.60 -1.38
CA ARG A 231 -27.02 -19.06 -1.14
C ARG A 231 -27.02 -19.36 0.36
N ARG A 232 -28.17 -19.91 0.77
CA ARG A 232 -28.43 -20.74 1.96
C ARG A 232 -28.55 -20.06 3.33
N ARG A 233 -29.75 -19.56 3.60
CA ARG A 233 -30.48 -19.88 4.86
C ARG A 233 -31.92 -20.28 4.54
N ARG A 234 -32.09 -21.49 4.02
CA ARG A 234 -33.28 -22.30 4.36
C ARG A 234 -32.77 -23.37 5.31
N ARG A 235 -32.93 -23.13 6.62
CA ARG A 235 -32.87 -24.21 7.60
C ARG A 235 -34.06 -25.11 7.31
N SER A 236 -33.78 -26.32 6.88
CA SER A 236 -34.69 -27.45 6.95
C SER A 236 -35.04 -27.68 8.42
N SER A 237 -36.32 -27.51 8.73
CA SER A 237 -36.97 -28.13 9.88
C SER A 237 -36.92 -29.65 9.69
N THR A 238 -36.18 -30.34 10.53
CA THR A 238 -36.38 -31.78 10.78
C THR A 238 -37.24 -31.93 12.02
N SER A 239 -38.38 -32.58 11.80
CA SER A 239 -39.05 -33.42 12.79
C SER A 239 -38.24 -34.69 13.04
#